data_AF-A0A3D4SWW9-F1
#
_entry.id   AF-A0A3D4SWW9-F1
#
_cell.length_a   1.000
_cell.length_b   1.000
_cell.length_c   1.000
_cell.angle_alpha   90.00
_cell.angle_beta   90.00
_cell.angle_gamma   90.00
#
_symmetry.space_group_name_H-M   'P 1'
#
loop_
_entity.id
_entity.type
_entity.pdbx_description
1 polymer ?
#
loop_
_entity_poly.entity_id
_entity_poly.type
_entity_poly.pdbx_seq_one_letter_code
_entity_poly.pdbx_strand_id
1 'polypeptide(L)'
;MDSYNLLDRSWIPVVDHEGHETSVGIRELLARPADFRGLAAPLGTVSFAIMRVLLAVLYRSWDSKKWRRSERAVEHWLEKWDQESLLDPEVEDYLSTWENRFDLRDKEHPFFQVAGLHTAKGEWKPLEIIFPDVGDEGDLFSMRDRLASVDAAEAAQAVVHCMAFDFSGIKPGADGDKRVKGGKGYPIGIGWCGWLGGTVIEGKNLRETLLLNYIPLRPGAGTEDRPLWEMEDIGPAARDGLTAPGPVELLTWPQRRILLHWDGDRVTGVLVTNGDAVDYTTQNSVETMSPWRFSEPQTKKAKAIRYMPQSLSVGKTMWRSLGGLFPNSAPEMTALKLSGEKLSLP
;
A
#
# COMPACT_ATOMS: atom_id res chain seq x y z
N MET A 1 6.37 -18.50 -21.37
CA MET A 1 6.60 -17.16 -20.82
C MET A 1 7.33 -17.37 -19.53
N ASP A 2 8.45 -16.69 -19.37
CA ASP A 2 9.35 -16.91 -18.24
C ASP A 2 8.78 -16.26 -16.98
N SER A 3 8.99 -16.90 -15.84
CA SER A 3 8.60 -16.42 -14.52
C SER A 3 9.32 -15.11 -14.17
N TYR A 4 8.62 -14.19 -13.50
CA TYR A 4 9.21 -12.99 -12.91
C TYR A 4 8.83 -12.89 -11.43
N ASN A 5 9.47 -13.73 -10.61
CA ASN A 5 9.26 -13.76 -9.17
C ASN A 5 9.94 -12.58 -8.46
N LEU A 6 9.14 -11.74 -7.81
CA LEU A 6 9.57 -10.52 -7.13
C LEU A 6 10.40 -10.77 -5.86
N LEU A 7 10.46 -12.01 -5.38
CA LEU A 7 11.35 -12.39 -4.28
C LEU A 7 12.83 -12.29 -4.67
N ASP A 8 13.16 -12.71 -5.89
CA ASP A 8 14.55 -12.85 -6.35
C ASP A 8 14.91 -11.92 -7.52
N ARG A 9 13.93 -11.57 -8.37
CA ARG A 9 14.18 -10.68 -9.50
C ARG A 9 14.32 -9.24 -9.01
N SER A 10 15.29 -8.51 -9.56
CA SER A 10 15.50 -7.10 -9.27
C SER A 10 14.35 -6.23 -9.73
N TRP A 11 13.60 -5.65 -8.79
CA TRP A 11 12.51 -4.71 -9.11
C TRP A 11 12.37 -3.55 -8.12
N ILE A 12 12.99 -3.63 -6.93
CA ILE A 12 12.93 -2.59 -5.91
C ILE A 12 14.11 -1.64 -6.09
N PRO A 13 13.88 -0.37 -6.48
CA PRO A 13 14.96 0.60 -6.60
C PRO A 13 15.47 1.00 -5.22
N VAL A 14 16.78 0.94 -5.04
CA VAL A 14 17.47 1.27 -3.80
C VAL A 14 18.71 2.12 -4.10
N VAL A 15 19.15 2.88 -3.10
CA VAL A 15 20.40 3.63 -3.15
C VAL A 15 21.28 3.23 -1.97
N ASP A 16 22.56 2.98 -2.24
CA ASP A 16 23.54 2.66 -1.20
C ASP A 16 24.08 3.93 -0.48
N HIS A 17 25.05 3.73 0.41
CA HIS A 17 25.69 4.82 1.16
C HIS A 17 26.63 5.68 0.31
N GLU A 18 27.06 5.17 -0.83
CA GLU A 18 27.95 5.85 -1.79
C GLU A 18 27.15 6.64 -2.84
N GLY A 19 25.83 6.45 -2.87
CA GLY A 19 24.91 7.10 -3.80
C GLY A 19 24.69 6.32 -5.09
N HIS A 20 25.17 5.06 -5.18
CA HIS A 20 24.88 4.23 -6.33
C HIS A 20 23.45 3.70 -6.25
N GLU A 21 22.70 3.92 -7.33
CA GLU A 21 21.34 3.40 -7.50
C GLU A 21 21.40 2.03 -8.18
N THR A 22 20.63 1.08 -7.64
CA THR A 22 20.46 -0.26 -8.20
C THR A 22 19.05 -0.78 -7.92
N SER A 23 18.71 -1.94 -8.48
CA SER A 23 17.45 -2.63 -8.21
C SER A 23 17.71 -4.03 -7.64
N VAL A 24 16.96 -4.40 -6.61
CA VAL A 24 17.10 -5.68 -5.90
C VAL A 24 15.75 -6.40 -5.74
N GLY A 25 15.79 -7.70 -5.45
CA GLY A 25 14.61 -8.48 -5.06
C GLY A 25 14.28 -8.33 -3.57
N ILE A 26 13.13 -8.83 -3.13
CA ILE A 26 12.72 -8.77 -1.72
C ILE A 26 13.70 -9.51 -0.80
N ARG A 27 14.14 -10.72 -1.17
CA ARG A 27 15.08 -11.51 -0.34
C ARG A 27 16.41 -10.79 -0.17
N GLU A 28 16.97 -10.26 -1.26
CA GLU A 28 18.23 -9.53 -1.20
C GLU A 28 18.14 -8.28 -0.32
N LEU A 29 17.05 -7.50 -0.46
CA LEU A 29 16.82 -6.31 0.37
C LEU A 29 16.75 -6.68 1.85
N LEU A 30 16.00 -7.72 2.20
CA LEU A 30 15.83 -8.14 3.60
C LEU A 30 17.07 -8.85 4.16
N ALA A 31 17.89 -9.48 3.32
CA ALA A 31 19.15 -10.11 3.74
C ALA A 31 20.23 -9.07 4.09
N ARG A 32 20.28 -7.94 3.36
CA ARG A 32 21.31 -6.91 3.51
C ARG A 32 20.73 -5.48 3.63
N PRO A 33 19.73 -5.24 4.50
CA PRO A 33 19.00 -3.98 4.51
C PRO A 33 19.83 -2.80 5.04
N ALA A 34 20.94 -3.09 5.72
CA ALA A 34 21.87 -2.07 6.21
C ALA A 34 22.76 -1.47 5.10
N ASP A 35 22.96 -2.19 3.99
CA ASP A 35 23.78 -1.75 2.85
C ASP A 35 23.10 -0.63 2.05
N PHE A 36 21.77 -0.56 2.14
CA PHE A 36 20.95 0.41 1.42
C PHE A 36 20.57 1.57 2.34
N ARG A 37 20.89 2.79 1.92
CA ARG A 37 20.50 4.02 2.62
C ARG A 37 18.99 4.23 2.56
N GLY A 38 18.35 3.91 1.44
CA GLY A 38 16.91 4.15 1.25
C GLY A 38 16.34 3.54 -0.04
N LEU A 39 15.02 3.61 -0.17
CA LEU A 39 14.31 3.32 -1.42
C LEU A 39 14.51 4.49 -2.39
N ALA A 40 14.78 4.18 -3.66
CA ALA A 40 15.16 5.15 -4.69
C ALA A 40 14.22 5.12 -5.90
N ALA A 41 12.94 4.80 -5.71
CA ALA A 41 12.00 4.86 -6.82
C ALA A 41 11.85 6.31 -7.33
N PRO A 42 11.62 6.53 -8.64
CA PRO A 42 11.53 7.88 -9.22
C PRO A 42 10.49 8.79 -8.53
N LEU A 43 9.46 8.19 -7.94
CA LEU A 43 8.40 8.89 -7.21
C LEU A 43 8.35 8.41 -5.76
N GLY A 44 8.30 9.35 -4.83
CA GLY A 44 8.18 9.04 -3.40
C GLY A 44 6.94 8.22 -3.03
N THR A 45 5.84 8.35 -3.80
CA THR A 45 4.63 7.52 -3.61
C THR A 45 4.87 6.05 -3.98
N VAL A 46 5.72 5.77 -4.97
CA VAL A 46 6.12 4.39 -5.33
C VAL A 46 6.98 3.81 -4.20
N SER A 47 7.98 4.54 -3.72
CA SER A 47 8.77 4.13 -2.54
C SER A 47 7.88 3.87 -1.31
N PHE A 48 6.90 4.73 -1.05
CA PHE A 48 5.97 4.56 0.07
C PHE A 48 5.12 3.28 -0.09
N ALA A 49 4.60 3.00 -1.28
CA ALA A 49 3.82 1.79 -1.53
C ALA A 49 4.67 0.51 -1.42
N ILE A 50 5.91 0.51 -1.91
CA ILE A 50 6.85 -0.61 -1.76
C ILE A 50 7.19 -0.84 -0.28
N MET A 51 7.46 0.23 0.48
CA MET A 51 7.71 0.14 1.92
C MET A 51 6.57 -0.57 2.65
N ARG A 52 5.31 -0.28 2.29
CA ARG A 52 4.14 -0.95 2.88
C ARG A 52 4.05 -2.44 2.53
N VAL A 53 4.45 -2.83 1.32
CA VAL A 53 4.56 -4.25 0.93
C VAL A 53 5.63 -4.96 1.77
N LEU A 54 6.81 -4.36 1.92
CA LEU A 54 7.89 -4.91 2.74
C LEU A 54 7.47 -5.04 4.21
N LEU A 55 6.81 -4.01 4.77
CA LEU A 55 6.26 -4.08 6.12
C LEU A 55 5.23 -5.21 6.25
N ALA A 56 4.33 -5.36 5.29
CA ALA A 56 3.31 -6.42 5.34
C ALA A 56 3.93 -7.83 5.34
N VAL A 57 5.02 -8.05 4.60
CA VAL A 57 5.83 -9.29 4.71
C VAL A 57 6.32 -9.47 6.15
N LEU A 58 7.05 -8.50 6.70
CA LEU A 58 7.63 -8.59 8.05
C LEU A 58 6.55 -8.80 9.13
N TYR A 59 5.42 -8.10 9.03
CA TYR A 59 4.29 -8.24 9.96
C TYR A 59 3.73 -9.65 10.02
N ARG A 60 3.73 -10.35 8.88
CA ARG A 60 3.17 -11.70 8.76
C ARG A 60 4.19 -12.77 9.09
N SER A 61 5.43 -12.60 8.63
CA SER A 61 6.53 -13.51 8.98
C SER A 61 6.73 -13.60 10.49
N TRP A 62 6.67 -12.47 11.19
CA TRP A 62 6.87 -12.42 12.63
C TRP A 62 5.56 -12.47 13.44
N ASP A 63 4.42 -12.84 12.85
CA ASP A 63 3.14 -12.67 13.57
C ASP A 63 2.98 -13.62 14.75
N SER A 64 2.51 -13.09 15.89
CA SER A 64 2.27 -13.89 17.09
C SER A 64 1.23 -13.25 17.99
N LYS A 65 0.35 -14.08 18.57
CA LYS A 65 -0.59 -13.65 19.62
C LYS A 65 0.13 -13.06 20.85
N LYS A 66 1.43 -13.35 21.03
CA LYS A 66 2.25 -12.79 22.11
C LYS A 66 2.35 -11.27 22.05
N TRP A 67 2.34 -10.67 20.86
CA TRP A 67 2.53 -9.22 20.66
C TRP A 67 1.35 -8.37 21.11
N ARG A 68 0.22 -9.00 21.49
CA ARG A 68 -0.89 -8.29 22.16
C ARG A 68 -0.50 -7.77 23.56
N ARG A 69 0.63 -8.24 24.11
CA ARG A 69 1.20 -7.79 25.38
C ARG A 69 2.38 -6.86 25.07
N SER A 70 2.33 -5.65 25.61
CA SER A 70 3.33 -4.60 25.37
C SER A 70 4.76 -5.06 25.67
N GLU A 71 4.98 -5.69 26.82
CA GLU A 71 6.31 -6.21 27.22
C GLU A 71 6.88 -7.16 26.17
N ARG A 72 6.07 -8.12 25.71
CA ARG A 72 6.50 -9.11 24.70
C ARG A 72 6.74 -8.48 23.33
N ALA A 73 5.90 -7.53 22.95
CA ALA A 73 6.05 -6.82 21.69
C ALA A 73 7.34 -5.98 21.66
N VAL A 74 7.68 -5.33 22.78
CA VAL A 74 8.92 -4.56 22.92
C VAL A 74 10.15 -5.48 22.94
N GLU A 75 10.09 -6.58 23.71
CA GLU A 75 11.16 -7.61 23.69
C GLU A 75 11.46 -8.09 22.27
N HIS A 76 10.42 -8.43 21.51
CA HIS A 76 10.56 -8.88 20.13
C HIS A 76 11.11 -7.80 19.20
N TRP A 77 10.61 -6.56 19.33
CA TRP A 77 11.13 -5.45 18.53
C TRP A 77 12.62 -5.23 18.80
N LEU A 78 13.05 -5.28 20.07
CA LEU A 78 14.46 -5.17 20.46
C LEU A 78 15.30 -6.33 19.92
N GLU A 79 14.78 -7.55 19.97
CA GLU A 79 15.44 -8.72 19.39
C GLU A 79 15.70 -8.52 17.88
N LYS A 80 14.70 -8.09 17.11
CA LYS A 80 14.89 -7.77 15.68
C LYS A 80 15.81 -6.56 15.48
N TRP A 81 15.78 -5.59 16.40
CA TRP A 81 16.69 -4.43 16.41
C TRP A 81 18.15 -4.77 16.69
N ASP A 82 18.47 -5.96 17.20
CA ASP A 82 19.86 -6.39 17.39
C ASP A 82 20.38 -7.27 16.23
N GLN A 83 19.51 -7.71 15.31
CA GLN A 83 19.88 -8.57 14.18
C GLN A 83 20.36 -7.79 12.96
N GLU A 84 21.49 -8.14 12.33
CA GLU A 84 21.98 -7.43 11.14
C GLU A 84 21.09 -7.61 9.90
N SER A 85 20.55 -8.81 9.71
CA SER A 85 19.62 -9.17 8.63
C SER A 85 18.18 -9.12 9.13
N LEU A 86 17.25 -8.77 8.23
CA LEU A 86 15.81 -8.94 8.46
C LEU A 86 15.26 -10.23 7.80
N LEU A 87 16.07 -10.93 6.99
CA LEU A 87 15.76 -12.24 6.42
C LEU A 87 16.20 -13.34 7.39
N ASP A 88 15.55 -13.39 8.55
CA ASP A 88 15.72 -14.45 9.53
C ASP A 88 14.96 -15.72 9.12
N PRO A 89 15.10 -16.85 9.84
CA PRO A 89 14.40 -18.10 9.49
C PRO A 89 12.87 -17.99 9.42
N GLU A 90 12.23 -17.11 10.21
CA GLU A 90 10.77 -16.92 10.19
C GLU A 90 10.34 -16.21 8.89
N VAL A 91 11.12 -15.21 8.45
CA VAL A 91 10.89 -14.51 7.19
C VAL A 91 11.18 -15.42 5.99
N GLU A 92 12.27 -16.19 6.04
CA GLU A 92 12.65 -17.11 4.97
C GLU A 92 11.58 -18.20 4.76
N ASP A 93 11.07 -18.79 5.84
CA ASP A 93 9.99 -19.80 5.81
C ASP A 93 8.68 -19.21 5.27
N TYR A 94 8.33 -18.00 5.70
CA TYR A 94 7.15 -17.29 5.23
C TYR A 94 7.23 -17.00 3.72
N LEU A 95 8.35 -16.43 3.25
CA LEU A 95 8.53 -16.12 1.84
C LEU A 95 8.54 -17.39 0.96
N SER A 96 9.09 -18.49 1.47
CA SER A 96 9.09 -19.78 0.77
C SER A 96 7.68 -20.38 0.70
N THR A 97 6.90 -20.26 1.77
CA THR A 97 5.49 -20.70 1.80
C THR A 97 4.64 -19.98 0.76
N TRP A 98 4.90 -18.68 0.55
CA TRP A 98 4.12 -17.84 -0.35
C TRP A 98 4.80 -17.55 -1.70
N GLU A 99 5.87 -18.27 -2.04
CA GLU A 99 6.69 -18.02 -3.23
C GLU A 99 5.85 -17.99 -4.52
N ASN A 100 4.85 -18.88 -4.63
CA ASN A 100 3.93 -18.97 -5.76
C ASN A 100 2.97 -17.78 -5.91
N ARG A 101 2.94 -16.84 -4.95
CA ARG A 101 2.11 -15.63 -5.00
C ARG A 101 2.88 -14.36 -5.34
N PHE A 102 4.20 -14.46 -5.49
CA PHE A 102 5.09 -13.32 -5.79
C PHE A 102 5.56 -13.27 -7.24
N ASP A 103 5.11 -14.18 -8.11
CA ASP A 103 5.38 -14.09 -9.54
C ASP A 103 4.37 -13.15 -10.23
N LEU A 104 4.89 -12.08 -10.84
CA LEU A 104 4.11 -11.08 -11.55
C LEU A 104 3.40 -11.66 -12.79
N ARG A 105 3.94 -12.74 -13.34
CA ARG A 105 3.52 -13.38 -14.59
C ARG A 105 2.80 -14.71 -14.37
N ASP A 106 2.56 -15.09 -13.11
CA ASP A 106 1.86 -16.32 -12.81
C ASP A 106 0.48 -16.34 -13.48
N LYS A 107 0.09 -17.50 -13.99
CA LYS A 107 -1.16 -17.64 -14.75
C LYS A 107 -2.39 -17.67 -13.85
N GLU A 108 -2.24 -18.14 -12.61
CA GLU A 108 -3.32 -18.39 -11.68
C GLU A 108 -3.30 -17.38 -10.53
N HIS A 109 -2.11 -16.99 -10.08
CA HIS A 109 -1.87 -16.13 -8.94
C HIS A 109 -0.88 -14.99 -9.23
N PRO A 110 -1.06 -14.22 -10.32
CA PRO A 110 -0.16 -13.11 -10.63
C PRO A 110 -0.14 -12.10 -9.48
N PHE A 111 1.06 -11.74 -9.01
CA PHE A 111 1.23 -10.86 -7.86
C PHE A 111 0.39 -9.57 -8.00
N PHE A 112 -0.43 -9.27 -6.97
CA PHE A 112 -1.33 -8.11 -6.88
C PHE A 112 -2.38 -7.97 -8.01
N GLN A 113 -2.60 -9.05 -8.78
CA GLN A 113 -3.48 -9.05 -9.94
C GLN A 113 -4.58 -10.10 -9.80
N VAL A 114 -5.61 -9.99 -10.65
CA VAL A 114 -6.65 -11.01 -10.78
C VAL A 114 -6.46 -11.75 -12.09
N ALA A 115 -6.09 -13.03 -12.00
CA ALA A 115 -6.00 -13.90 -13.16
C ALA A 115 -7.35 -13.95 -13.91
N GLY A 116 -7.29 -13.90 -15.24
CA GLY A 116 -8.49 -13.95 -16.09
C GLY A 116 -9.41 -12.73 -16.02
N LEU A 117 -8.99 -11.63 -15.36
CA LEU A 117 -9.74 -10.38 -15.35
C LEU A 117 -9.99 -9.90 -16.79
N HIS A 118 -11.25 -9.64 -17.11
CA HIS A 118 -11.64 -9.10 -18.41
C HIS A 118 -12.86 -8.19 -18.28
N THR A 119 -13.13 -7.45 -19.35
CA THR A 119 -14.33 -6.63 -19.49
C THR A 119 -15.23 -7.22 -20.56
N ALA A 120 -16.50 -6.83 -20.62
CA ALA A 120 -17.43 -7.30 -21.65
C ALA A 120 -16.95 -7.07 -23.10
N LYS A 121 -16.06 -6.10 -23.33
CA LYS A 121 -15.48 -5.82 -24.66
C LYS A 121 -14.15 -6.50 -24.92
N GLY A 122 -13.48 -7.03 -23.89
CA GLY A 122 -12.14 -7.62 -24.02
C GLY A 122 -11.03 -6.64 -24.43
N GLU A 123 -11.25 -5.33 -24.31
CA GLU A 123 -10.29 -4.30 -24.72
C GLU A 123 -9.29 -4.00 -23.60
N TRP A 124 -7.99 -4.09 -23.91
CA TRP A 124 -6.91 -3.61 -23.05
C TRP A 124 -6.83 -2.09 -23.05
N LYS A 125 -6.34 -1.51 -21.95
CA LYS A 125 -6.09 -0.08 -21.85
C LYS A 125 -4.60 0.24 -21.97
N PRO A 126 -4.27 1.46 -22.44
CA PRO A 126 -2.91 1.96 -22.45
C PRO A 126 -2.29 2.01 -21.04
N LEU A 127 -0.97 1.91 -20.95
CA LEU A 127 -0.23 1.82 -19.69
C LEU A 127 -0.28 3.11 -18.86
N GLU A 128 -0.46 4.26 -19.52
CA GLU A 128 -0.51 5.59 -18.92
C GLU A 128 -1.53 5.66 -17.76
N ILE A 129 -2.53 4.78 -17.72
CA ILE A 129 -3.52 4.70 -16.62
C ILE A 129 -2.90 4.32 -15.27
N ILE A 130 -1.79 3.56 -15.23
CA ILE A 130 -1.14 3.11 -13.99
C ILE A 130 0.15 3.87 -13.66
N PHE A 131 0.65 4.71 -14.57
CA PHE A 131 1.86 5.51 -14.38
C PHE A 131 1.48 6.98 -14.09
N PRO A 132 1.67 7.47 -12.85
CA PRO A 132 1.19 8.79 -12.43
C PRO A 132 1.99 9.98 -13.00
N ASP A 133 3.16 9.74 -13.61
CA ASP A 133 4.09 10.73 -14.16
C ASP A 133 4.05 10.81 -15.70
N VAL A 134 3.13 10.08 -16.33
CA VAL A 134 2.87 10.18 -17.77
C VAL A 134 1.67 11.10 -17.98
N GLY A 135 1.90 12.22 -18.68
CA GLY A 135 0.86 13.20 -19.00
C GLY A 135 0.00 12.76 -20.19
N ASP A 136 -1.14 13.43 -20.34
CA ASP A 136 -1.97 13.32 -21.55
C ASP A 136 -1.32 14.07 -22.72
N GLU A 137 -1.77 13.78 -23.95
CA GLU A 137 -1.31 14.47 -25.15
C GLU A 137 -1.58 15.98 -25.05
N GLY A 138 -0.50 16.78 -24.99
CA GLY A 138 -0.55 18.23 -24.83
C GLY A 138 -0.21 18.75 -23.42
N ASP A 139 0.04 17.86 -22.45
CA ASP A 139 0.53 18.25 -21.13
C ASP A 139 1.94 18.85 -21.21
N LEU A 140 2.15 19.96 -20.49
CA LEU A 140 3.47 20.54 -20.27
C LEU A 140 4.03 19.98 -18.96
N PHE A 141 5.34 19.66 -18.94
CA PHE A 141 6.07 19.12 -17.78
C PHE A 141 5.77 17.65 -17.40
N SER A 142 5.46 16.79 -18.37
CA SER A 142 5.51 15.33 -18.16
C SER A 142 6.96 14.83 -18.12
N MET A 143 7.26 13.88 -17.22
CA MET A 143 8.60 13.29 -17.11
C MET A 143 8.87 12.23 -18.19
N ARG A 144 7.81 11.70 -18.81
CA ARG A 144 7.84 10.65 -19.85
C ARG A 144 6.81 10.94 -20.95
N ASP A 145 7.14 10.58 -22.19
CA ASP A 145 6.21 10.51 -23.33
C ASP A 145 5.40 9.19 -23.29
N ARG A 146 4.48 8.98 -24.24
CA ARG A 146 3.61 7.80 -24.32
C ARG A 146 4.37 6.49 -24.13
N LEU A 147 3.87 5.65 -23.21
CA LEU A 147 4.48 4.36 -22.88
C LEU A 147 3.95 3.26 -23.79
N ALA A 148 4.64 3.00 -24.89
CA ALA A 148 4.32 1.88 -25.78
C ALA A 148 4.49 0.51 -25.08
N SER A 149 5.50 0.39 -24.22
CA SER A 149 5.72 -0.77 -23.37
C SER A 149 6.67 -0.48 -22.21
N VAL A 150 6.62 -1.31 -21.17
CA VAL A 150 7.54 -1.28 -20.02
C VAL A 150 8.09 -2.67 -19.72
N ASP A 151 9.17 -2.73 -18.95
CA ASP A 151 9.70 -4.02 -18.47
C ASP A 151 8.92 -4.51 -17.23
N ALA A 152 9.25 -5.72 -16.77
CA ALA A 152 8.57 -6.34 -15.64
C ALA A 152 8.84 -5.63 -14.30
N ALA A 153 10.01 -5.00 -14.13
CA ALA A 153 10.34 -4.27 -12.90
C ALA A 153 9.49 -3.02 -12.77
N GLU A 154 9.45 -2.19 -13.83
CA GLU A 154 8.61 -1.00 -13.89
C GLU A 154 7.12 -1.35 -13.75
N ALA A 155 6.67 -2.44 -14.37
CA ALA A 155 5.30 -2.91 -14.23
C ALA A 155 4.96 -3.35 -12.80
N ALA A 156 5.86 -4.06 -12.11
CA ALA A 156 5.66 -4.45 -10.71
C ALA A 156 5.50 -3.22 -9.81
N GLN A 157 6.37 -2.22 -9.98
CA GLN A 157 6.31 -0.95 -9.25
C GLN A 157 4.98 -0.22 -9.52
N ALA A 158 4.55 -0.17 -10.78
CA ALA A 158 3.29 0.47 -11.17
C ALA A 158 2.05 -0.26 -10.61
N VAL A 159 2.06 -1.60 -10.57
CA VAL A 159 0.98 -2.39 -9.95
C VAL A 159 0.87 -2.09 -8.45
N VAL A 160 2.00 -2.12 -7.73
CA VAL A 160 2.06 -1.80 -6.29
C VAL A 160 1.58 -0.37 -6.03
N HIS A 161 2.06 0.59 -6.82
CA HIS A 161 1.66 1.99 -6.71
C HIS A 161 0.16 2.19 -7.01
N CYS A 162 -0.35 1.61 -8.11
CA CYS A 162 -1.75 1.73 -8.52
C CYS A 162 -2.69 1.17 -7.44
N MET A 163 -2.34 0.04 -6.82
CA MET A 163 -3.13 -0.53 -5.72
C MET A 163 -3.25 0.44 -4.54
N ALA A 164 -2.21 1.24 -4.28
CA ALA A 164 -2.14 2.16 -3.14
C ALA A 164 -2.69 3.58 -3.43
N PHE A 165 -2.45 4.14 -4.61
CA PHE A 165 -2.60 5.58 -4.91
C PHE A 165 -3.51 5.91 -6.10
N ASP A 166 -4.17 4.94 -6.73
CA ASP A 166 -4.98 5.21 -7.94
C ASP A 166 -6.09 6.26 -7.72
N PHE A 167 -6.37 7.05 -8.74
CA PHE A 167 -7.39 8.10 -8.70
C PHE A 167 -8.81 7.55 -8.68
N SER A 168 -9.77 8.41 -8.29
CA SER A 168 -11.20 8.08 -8.31
C SER A 168 -11.83 8.58 -9.60
N GLY A 169 -12.15 7.65 -10.49
CA GLY A 169 -12.79 7.94 -11.76
C GLY A 169 -13.68 6.79 -12.20
N ILE A 170 -14.35 6.96 -13.34
CA ILE A 170 -15.07 5.87 -13.98
C ILE A 170 -14.03 4.87 -14.50
N LYS A 171 -14.08 3.63 -14.01
CA LYS A 171 -13.21 2.54 -14.43
C LYS A 171 -13.95 1.62 -15.42
N PRO A 172 -13.25 0.85 -16.25
CA PRO A 172 -13.85 -0.26 -16.99
C PRO A 172 -14.60 -1.21 -16.04
N GLY A 173 -15.73 -1.74 -16.50
CA GLY A 173 -16.50 -2.72 -15.73
C GLY A 173 -15.90 -4.12 -15.87
N ALA A 174 -15.49 -4.72 -14.76
CA ALA A 174 -15.05 -6.11 -14.72
C ALA A 174 -16.23 -7.07 -14.92
N ASP A 175 -16.05 -8.08 -15.76
CA ASP A 175 -17.00 -9.18 -15.81
C ASP A 175 -17.06 -9.91 -14.46
N GLY A 176 -18.27 -10.25 -14.00
CA GLY A 176 -18.49 -10.82 -12.66
C GLY A 176 -18.71 -9.80 -11.53
N ASP A 177 -18.47 -8.50 -11.73
CA ASP A 177 -18.79 -7.46 -10.72
C ASP A 177 -20.23 -6.94 -10.89
N LYS A 178 -21.11 -7.28 -9.94
CA LYS A 178 -22.53 -6.90 -9.92
C LYS A 178 -22.77 -5.39 -9.84
N ARG A 179 -21.75 -4.59 -9.48
CA ARG A 179 -21.83 -3.13 -9.40
C ARG A 179 -21.71 -2.45 -10.77
N VAL A 180 -21.27 -3.19 -11.79
CA VAL A 180 -21.08 -2.67 -13.15
C VAL A 180 -22.41 -2.27 -13.77
N LYS A 181 -22.44 -1.06 -14.36
CA LYS A 181 -23.60 -0.56 -15.12
C LYS A 181 -23.13 -0.01 -16.45
N GLY A 182 -23.68 -0.53 -17.56
CA GLY A 182 -23.29 -0.12 -18.91
C GLY A 182 -21.80 -0.36 -19.23
N GLY A 183 -21.22 -1.45 -18.73
CA GLY A 183 -19.80 -1.78 -18.91
C GLY A 183 -18.83 -0.88 -18.14
N LYS A 184 -19.32 -0.13 -17.15
CA LYS A 184 -18.55 0.83 -16.35
C LYS A 184 -18.65 0.51 -14.85
N GLY A 185 -17.51 0.61 -14.16
CA GLY A 185 -17.41 0.70 -12.71
C GLY A 185 -17.43 2.15 -12.27
N TYR A 186 -18.41 2.53 -11.44
CA TYR A 186 -18.55 3.90 -10.95
C TYR A 186 -17.62 4.16 -9.74
N PRO A 187 -17.22 5.42 -9.49
CA PRO A 187 -16.20 5.74 -8.49
C PRO A 187 -16.49 5.16 -7.08
N ILE A 188 -15.47 4.57 -6.46
CA ILE A 188 -15.50 4.03 -5.09
C ILE A 188 -14.53 4.75 -4.13
N GLY A 189 -14.05 5.93 -4.51
CA GLY A 189 -12.97 6.66 -3.82
C GLY A 189 -11.59 6.48 -4.46
N ILE A 190 -10.64 7.30 -4.03
CA ILE A 190 -9.21 7.20 -4.40
C ILE A 190 -8.55 6.05 -3.64
N GLY A 191 -7.36 5.65 -4.08
CA GLY A 191 -6.43 4.74 -3.42
C GLY A 191 -6.28 5.04 -1.93
N TRP A 192 -6.16 4.01 -1.09
CA TRP A 192 -6.07 4.15 0.36
C TRP A 192 -4.99 5.16 0.77
N CYS A 193 -3.80 4.99 0.20
CA CYS A 193 -2.65 5.84 0.50
C CYS A 193 -2.82 7.26 -0.03
N GLY A 194 -3.68 7.48 -1.04
CA GLY A 194 -4.01 8.80 -1.56
C GLY A 194 -4.76 9.69 -0.56
N TRP A 195 -5.41 9.11 0.45
CA TRP A 195 -6.00 9.89 1.54
C TRP A 195 -4.97 10.35 2.57
N LEU A 196 -3.84 9.66 2.69
CA LEU A 196 -2.93 9.77 3.81
C LEU A 196 -2.02 10.99 3.70
N GLY A 197 -1.69 11.59 4.84
CA GLY A 197 -0.46 12.35 4.99
C GLY A 197 0.69 11.38 5.23
N GLY A 198 1.03 10.57 4.23
CA GLY A 198 1.99 9.47 4.36
C GLY A 198 3.25 9.88 5.10
N THR A 199 3.49 9.27 6.26
CA THR A 199 4.60 9.58 7.15
C THR A 199 5.40 8.31 7.40
N VAL A 200 6.71 8.39 7.17
CA VAL A 200 7.68 7.30 7.39
C VAL A 200 8.74 7.83 8.33
N ILE A 201 9.13 7.01 9.31
CA ILE A 201 10.30 7.29 10.14
C ILE A 201 11.53 6.71 9.46
N GLU A 202 12.46 7.56 9.04
CA GLU A 202 13.71 7.13 8.39
C GLU A 202 14.82 6.99 9.43
N GLY A 203 15.54 5.87 9.36
CA GLY A 203 16.78 5.65 10.09
C GLY A 203 18.01 5.90 9.22
N LYS A 204 19.16 5.36 9.61
CA LYS A 204 20.41 5.48 8.85
C LYS A 204 20.44 4.64 7.57
N ASN A 205 19.62 3.61 7.50
CA ASN A 205 19.52 2.66 6.38
C ASN A 205 18.11 2.04 6.34
N LEU A 206 17.87 1.17 5.35
CA LEU A 206 16.57 0.51 5.21
C LEU A 206 16.23 -0.44 6.36
N ARG A 207 17.24 -1.01 7.02
CA ARG A 207 17.02 -1.84 8.21
C ARG A 207 16.37 -1.05 9.34
N GLU A 208 17.01 0.05 9.74
CA GLU A 208 16.46 0.92 10.79
C GLU A 208 15.12 1.50 10.36
N THR A 209 14.99 1.93 9.10
CA THR A 209 13.74 2.47 8.56
C THR A 209 12.59 1.46 8.65
N LEU A 210 12.79 0.22 8.20
CA LEU A 210 11.76 -0.83 8.27
C LEU A 210 11.36 -1.12 9.72
N LEU A 211 12.33 -1.27 10.63
CA LEU A 211 12.05 -1.56 12.05
C LEU A 211 11.36 -0.39 12.77
N LEU A 212 11.71 0.86 12.45
CA LEU A 212 11.05 2.05 13.02
C LEU A 212 9.58 2.19 12.59
N ASN A 213 9.20 1.62 11.45
CA ASN A 213 7.82 1.60 10.96
C ASN A 213 7.11 0.26 11.22
N TYR A 214 7.78 -0.70 11.86
CA TYR A 214 7.21 -1.96 12.32
C TYR A 214 6.75 -1.86 13.77
N ILE A 215 5.44 -2.03 14.01
CA ILE A 215 4.79 -1.89 15.31
C ILE A 215 4.18 -3.24 15.71
N PRO A 216 4.92 -4.11 16.40
CA PRO A 216 4.43 -5.45 16.75
C PRO A 216 3.19 -5.39 17.67
N LEU A 217 3.14 -4.40 18.57
CA LEU A 217 2.04 -4.22 19.52
C LEU A 217 0.76 -3.82 18.80
N ARG A 218 -0.12 -4.80 18.58
CA ARG A 218 -1.44 -4.57 17.97
C ARG A 218 -2.49 -5.54 18.52
N PRO A 219 -3.76 -5.11 18.70
CA PRO A 219 -4.83 -6.00 19.17
C PRO A 219 -5.05 -7.23 18.27
N GLY A 220 -4.88 -7.05 16.96
CA GLY A 220 -5.02 -8.09 15.93
C GLY A 220 -3.79 -8.98 15.73
N ALA A 221 -2.77 -8.95 16.60
CA ALA A 221 -1.60 -9.81 16.41
C ALA A 221 -2.00 -11.30 16.52
N GLY A 222 -1.53 -12.14 15.60
CA GLY A 222 -1.88 -13.55 15.49
C GLY A 222 -3.35 -13.82 15.18
N THR A 223 -4.04 -12.89 14.49
CA THR A 223 -5.37 -13.11 13.88
C THR A 223 -5.28 -13.23 12.37
N GLU A 224 -6.42 -13.37 11.70
CA GLU A 224 -6.56 -13.42 10.24
C GLU A 224 -6.42 -12.02 9.58
N ASP A 225 -5.51 -11.18 10.07
CA ASP A 225 -5.15 -9.91 9.45
C ASP A 225 -4.11 -10.20 8.34
N ARG A 226 -4.62 -10.43 7.13
CA ARG A 226 -3.86 -11.00 6.02
C ARG A 226 -3.60 -9.97 4.92
N PRO A 227 -2.41 -9.93 4.33
CA PRO A 227 -2.15 -9.16 3.13
C PRO A 227 -2.80 -9.83 1.91
N LEU A 228 -2.85 -9.09 0.79
CA LEU A 228 -3.55 -9.50 -0.42
C LEU A 228 -3.11 -10.87 -0.96
N TRP A 229 -1.81 -11.17 -0.96
CA TRP A 229 -1.29 -12.43 -1.47
C TRP A 229 -1.63 -13.66 -0.61
N GLU A 230 -2.11 -13.48 0.63
CA GLU A 230 -2.58 -14.59 1.47
C GLU A 230 -4.09 -14.87 1.31
N MET A 231 -4.79 -14.05 0.53
CA MET A 231 -6.22 -14.20 0.30
C MET A 231 -6.49 -15.17 -0.87
N GLU A 232 -7.48 -16.04 -0.70
CA GLU A 232 -7.89 -17.03 -1.72
C GLU A 232 -9.04 -16.50 -2.61
N ASP A 233 -9.98 -15.73 -2.03
CA ASP A 233 -11.24 -15.35 -2.69
C ASP A 233 -11.20 -13.99 -3.43
N ILE A 234 -10.03 -13.57 -3.93
CA ILE A 234 -9.91 -12.29 -4.64
C ILE A 234 -10.22 -12.48 -6.12
N GLY A 235 -11.49 -12.26 -6.45
CA GLY A 235 -12.01 -12.26 -7.81
C GLY A 235 -12.22 -10.84 -8.40
N PRO A 236 -12.88 -10.74 -9.56
CA PRO A 236 -13.14 -9.47 -10.24
C PRO A 236 -14.12 -8.55 -9.49
N ALA A 237 -14.95 -9.10 -8.60
CA ALA A 237 -15.91 -8.35 -7.79
C ALA A 237 -15.29 -7.86 -6.47
N ALA A 238 -15.96 -6.89 -5.83
CA ALA A 238 -15.69 -6.60 -4.43
C ALA A 238 -16.07 -7.78 -3.54
N ARG A 239 -15.32 -7.96 -2.45
CA ARG A 239 -15.67 -8.94 -1.43
C ARG A 239 -16.99 -8.54 -0.74
N ASP A 240 -17.81 -9.54 -0.44
CA ASP A 240 -19.04 -9.35 0.33
C ASP A 240 -18.71 -9.19 1.83
N GLY A 241 -19.50 -8.36 2.54
CA GLY A 241 -19.41 -8.28 4.00
C GLY A 241 -18.08 -7.74 4.56
N LEU A 242 -17.39 -6.87 3.81
CA LEU A 242 -16.15 -6.21 4.25
C LEU A 242 -16.25 -5.72 5.70
N THR A 243 -15.40 -6.27 6.56
CA THR A 243 -15.21 -5.81 7.94
C THR A 243 -14.16 -4.71 7.99
N ALA A 244 -13.96 -4.10 9.16
CA ALA A 244 -12.87 -3.16 9.35
C ALA A 244 -11.53 -3.89 9.18
N PRO A 245 -10.62 -3.40 8.30
CA PRO A 245 -9.33 -4.05 8.09
C PRO A 245 -8.48 -4.05 9.35
N GLY A 246 -7.62 -5.06 9.47
CA GLY A 246 -6.44 -4.96 10.32
C GLY A 246 -5.31 -4.16 9.65
N PRO A 247 -4.25 -3.81 10.40
CA PRO A 247 -3.14 -3.02 9.87
C PRO A 247 -2.44 -3.70 8.68
N VAL A 248 -2.30 -5.02 8.69
CA VAL A 248 -1.60 -5.74 7.61
C VAL A 248 -2.42 -5.74 6.33
N GLU A 249 -3.71 -6.05 6.42
CA GLU A 249 -4.61 -5.99 5.28
C GLU A 249 -4.62 -4.58 4.67
N LEU A 250 -4.60 -3.55 5.52
CA LEU A 250 -4.60 -2.15 5.09
C LEU A 250 -3.28 -1.71 4.43
N LEU A 251 -2.14 -2.36 4.74
CA LEU A 251 -0.87 -2.12 4.04
C LEU A 251 -0.98 -2.52 2.55
N THR A 252 -1.79 -3.52 2.23
CA THR A 252 -1.95 -4.08 0.88
C THR A 252 -3.41 -4.09 0.42
N TRP A 253 -4.20 -3.10 0.83
CA TRP A 253 -5.65 -3.11 0.64
C TRP A 253 -6.01 -3.27 -0.85
N PRO A 254 -6.83 -4.27 -1.24
CA PRO A 254 -7.14 -4.54 -2.64
C PRO A 254 -8.23 -3.61 -3.17
N GLN A 255 -7.90 -2.32 -3.30
CA GLN A 255 -8.88 -1.31 -3.73
C GLN A 255 -9.16 -1.32 -5.23
N ARG A 256 -8.30 -1.97 -6.01
CA ARG A 256 -8.44 -2.17 -7.45
C ARG A 256 -8.31 -3.66 -7.77
N ARG A 257 -8.77 -4.04 -8.96
CA ARG A 257 -8.39 -5.30 -9.60
C ARG A 257 -7.58 -4.95 -10.83
N ILE A 258 -6.40 -5.54 -10.94
CA ILE A 258 -5.44 -5.22 -11.98
C ILE A 258 -5.11 -6.50 -12.75
N LEU A 259 -4.87 -6.38 -14.05
CA LEU A 259 -4.24 -7.43 -14.84
C LEU A 259 -3.39 -6.79 -15.93
N LEU A 260 -2.13 -7.21 -16.02
CA LEU A 260 -1.17 -6.76 -17.02
C LEU A 260 -1.34 -7.55 -18.32
N HIS A 261 -1.21 -6.85 -19.45
CA HIS A 261 -1.14 -7.45 -20.77
C HIS A 261 0.32 -7.56 -21.22
N TRP A 262 0.74 -8.79 -21.51
CA TRP A 262 2.10 -9.11 -21.90
C TRP A 262 2.19 -9.36 -23.41
N ASP A 263 3.18 -8.74 -24.05
CA ASP A 263 3.64 -9.08 -25.39
C ASP A 263 5.11 -9.50 -25.29
N GLY A 264 5.36 -10.82 -25.40
CA GLY A 264 6.66 -11.39 -25.08
C GLY A 264 7.07 -11.14 -23.62
N ASP A 265 8.23 -10.51 -23.43
CA ASP A 265 8.83 -10.12 -22.15
C ASP A 265 8.41 -8.71 -21.68
N ARG A 266 7.67 -7.97 -22.51
CA ARG A 266 7.26 -6.58 -22.26
C ARG A 266 5.80 -6.51 -21.86
N VAL A 267 5.45 -5.53 -21.03
CA VAL A 267 4.04 -5.18 -20.76
C VAL A 267 3.61 -4.09 -21.74
N THR A 268 2.46 -4.26 -22.39
CA THR A 268 1.95 -3.36 -23.44
C THR A 268 0.57 -2.77 -23.13
N GLY A 269 -0.09 -3.26 -22.08
CA GLY A 269 -1.39 -2.75 -21.68
C GLY A 269 -1.81 -3.25 -20.31
N VAL A 270 -2.95 -2.78 -19.84
CA VAL A 270 -3.45 -3.09 -18.50
C VAL A 270 -4.98 -3.04 -18.44
N LEU A 271 -5.56 -3.78 -17.51
CA LEU A 271 -6.91 -3.55 -17.01
C LEU A 271 -6.84 -3.09 -15.55
N VAL A 272 -7.56 -2.03 -15.23
CA VAL A 272 -7.71 -1.52 -13.86
C VAL A 272 -9.20 -1.32 -13.59
N THR A 273 -9.77 -2.12 -12.70
CA THR A 273 -11.19 -2.04 -12.33
C THR A 273 -11.36 -1.83 -10.83
N ASN A 274 -12.60 -1.59 -10.38
CA ASN A 274 -12.88 -1.33 -8.97
C ASN A 274 -12.75 -2.61 -8.12
N GLY A 275 -12.00 -2.51 -7.03
CA GLY A 275 -11.92 -3.54 -6.00
C GLY A 275 -12.81 -3.21 -4.80
N ASP A 276 -12.22 -3.33 -3.61
CA ASP A 276 -12.90 -3.16 -2.33
C ASP A 276 -12.86 -1.70 -1.88
N ALA A 277 -14.00 -1.14 -1.48
CA ALA A 277 -14.03 0.20 -0.91
C ALA A 277 -13.56 0.16 0.56
N VAL A 278 -12.88 1.22 0.99
CA VAL A 278 -12.46 1.41 2.40
C VAL A 278 -12.99 2.75 2.91
N ASP A 279 -13.56 2.74 4.11
CA ASP A 279 -14.01 3.98 4.76
C ASP A 279 -12.82 4.69 5.39
N TYR A 280 -12.42 5.82 4.79
CA TYR A 280 -11.28 6.62 5.24
C TYR A 280 -11.51 7.39 6.53
N THR A 281 -12.72 7.38 7.07
CA THR A 281 -13.06 8.11 8.29
C THR A 281 -12.92 7.30 9.58
N THR A 282 -12.58 6.01 9.46
CA THR A 282 -12.65 5.02 10.55
C THR A 282 -11.38 4.23 10.80
N GLN A 283 -10.30 4.49 10.06
CA GLN A 283 -9.04 3.71 10.17
C GLN A 283 -8.02 4.31 11.14
N ASN A 284 -8.38 5.31 11.94
CA ASN A 284 -7.44 6.02 12.82
C ASN A 284 -6.87 5.18 13.96
N SER A 285 -7.46 4.03 14.27
CA SER A 285 -6.93 3.06 15.23
C SER A 285 -6.11 1.94 14.59
N VAL A 286 -5.98 1.94 13.26
CA VAL A 286 -5.37 0.86 12.47
C VAL A 286 -4.19 1.39 11.64
N GLU A 287 -4.37 2.49 10.92
CA GLU A 287 -3.34 3.08 10.08
C GLU A 287 -2.33 3.87 10.91
N THR A 288 -1.07 3.45 10.87
CA THR A 288 0.03 3.99 11.67
C THR A 288 0.95 4.93 10.88
N MET A 289 0.82 4.99 9.55
CA MET A 289 1.68 5.79 8.68
C MET A 289 1.00 7.10 8.23
N SER A 290 0.07 7.62 9.03
CA SER A 290 -0.55 8.93 8.82
C SER A 290 -0.91 9.58 10.15
N PRO A 291 -0.67 10.88 10.32
CA PRO A 291 -1.34 11.67 11.35
C PRO A 291 -2.84 11.75 11.06
N TRP A 292 -3.62 12.00 12.11
CA TRP A 292 -5.08 12.06 12.07
C TRP A 292 -5.60 13.31 12.76
N ARG A 293 -6.70 13.86 12.24
CA ARG A 293 -7.36 15.05 12.80
C ARG A 293 -8.85 14.80 13.01
N PHE A 294 -9.42 15.38 14.05
CA PHE A 294 -10.86 15.34 14.26
C PHE A 294 -11.59 16.02 13.09
N SER A 295 -12.77 15.51 12.73
CA SER A 295 -13.60 16.06 11.67
C SER A 295 -15.04 16.22 12.14
N GLU A 296 -15.38 17.44 12.56
CA GLU A 296 -16.75 17.79 12.94
C GLU A 296 -17.76 17.54 11.80
N PRO A 297 -17.48 17.90 10.51
CA PRO A 297 -18.44 17.65 9.44
C PRO A 297 -18.73 16.15 9.23
N GLN A 298 -17.69 15.31 9.24
CA GLN A 298 -17.88 13.87 9.07
C GLN A 298 -18.53 13.24 10.31
N THR A 299 -18.21 13.76 11.51
CA THR A 299 -18.84 13.33 12.75
C THR A 299 -20.34 13.59 12.75
N LYS A 300 -20.76 14.80 12.34
CA LYS A 300 -22.18 15.15 12.19
C LYS A 300 -22.88 14.28 11.14
N LYS A 301 -22.23 14.05 9.99
CA LYS A 301 -22.76 13.22 8.90
C LYS A 301 -22.95 11.75 9.34
N ALA A 302 -21.96 11.18 10.03
CA ALA A 302 -21.97 9.80 10.48
C ALA A 302 -22.78 9.58 11.77
N LYS A 303 -23.08 10.65 12.52
CA LYS A 303 -23.64 10.59 13.89
C LYS A 303 -22.77 9.74 14.85
N ALA A 304 -21.47 9.68 14.58
CA ALA A 304 -20.46 8.97 15.35
C ALA A 304 -19.14 9.75 15.20
N ILE A 305 -18.25 9.71 16.20
CA ILE A 305 -16.96 10.41 16.14
C ILE A 305 -16.17 9.90 14.92
N ARG A 306 -15.70 10.83 14.10
CA ARG A 306 -14.89 10.57 12.91
C ARG A 306 -13.62 11.39 12.92
N TYR A 307 -12.53 10.73 12.55
CA TYR A 307 -11.25 11.34 12.25
C TYR A 307 -10.97 11.24 10.75
N MET A 308 -10.12 12.13 10.25
CA MET A 308 -9.65 12.14 8.87
C MET A 308 -8.14 12.04 8.88
N PRO A 309 -7.53 11.38 7.89
CA PRO A 309 -6.09 11.52 7.69
C PRO A 309 -5.74 13.00 7.51
N GLN A 310 -4.66 13.44 8.14
CA GLN A 310 -4.17 14.79 8.00
C GLN A 310 -3.28 14.87 6.76
N SER A 311 -3.86 15.39 5.67
CA SER A 311 -3.15 15.55 4.40
C SER A 311 -2.05 16.61 4.46
N LEU A 312 -1.05 16.47 3.57
CA LEU A 312 -0.01 17.47 3.39
C LEU A 312 -0.60 18.74 2.76
N SER A 313 -0.17 19.91 3.26
CA SER A 313 -0.57 21.20 2.70
C SER A 313 0.32 21.56 1.51
N VAL A 314 -0.24 21.53 0.29
CA VAL A 314 0.45 21.98 -0.94
C VAL A 314 0.95 23.42 -0.75
N GLY A 315 2.20 23.68 -1.16
CA GLY A 315 2.83 24.99 -1.05
C GLY A 315 3.35 25.36 0.35
N LYS A 316 3.31 24.44 1.33
CA LYS A 316 3.96 24.60 2.64
C LYS A 316 5.09 23.59 2.78
N THR A 317 6.23 24.06 3.29
CA THR A 317 7.34 23.19 3.68
C THR A 317 6.93 22.28 4.84
N MET A 318 7.46 21.06 4.89
CA MET A 318 7.11 20.04 5.89
C MET A 318 7.25 20.56 7.34
N TRP A 319 8.31 21.30 7.65
CA TRP A 319 8.55 21.82 9.01
C TRP A 319 7.45 22.79 9.51
N ARG A 320 6.69 23.42 8.60
CA ARG A 320 5.55 24.28 8.96
C ARG A 320 4.29 23.49 9.29
N SER A 321 4.30 22.19 9.06
CA SER A 321 3.21 21.25 9.34
C SER A 321 3.51 20.36 10.56
N LEU A 322 4.63 20.59 11.27
CA LEU A 322 5.06 19.77 12.42
C LEU A 322 4.03 19.70 13.55
N GLY A 323 3.23 20.76 13.74
CA GLY A 323 2.16 20.77 14.74
C GLY A 323 1.07 19.71 14.50
N GLY A 324 1.00 19.13 13.29
CA GLY A 324 0.13 18.00 12.97
C GLY A 324 0.81 16.63 13.01
N LEU A 325 2.14 16.57 13.14
CA LEU A 325 2.91 15.33 13.19
C LEU A 325 3.21 14.92 14.64
N PHE A 326 3.41 15.90 15.52
CA PHE A 326 3.67 15.65 16.93
C PHE A 326 2.40 15.72 17.77
N PRO A 327 2.33 14.98 18.89
CA PRO A 327 1.27 15.17 19.88
C PRO A 327 1.26 16.63 20.32
N ASN A 328 0.19 17.35 20.01
CA ASN A 328 0.04 18.72 20.45
C ASN A 328 -0.29 18.70 21.96
N SER A 329 0.56 19.32 22.78
CA SER A 329 0.36 19.42 24.23
C SER A 329 -0.81 20.35 24.62
N ALA A 330 -1.32 21.15 23.68
CA ALA A 330 -2.48 22.03 23.86
C ALA A 330 -3.37 22.03 22.60
N PRO A 331 -4.13 20.95 22.34
CA PRO A 331 -5.03 20.89 21.20
C PRO A 331 -6.21 21.86 21.38
N GLU A 332 -6.65 22.50 20.29
CA GLU A 332 -7.86 23.31 20.29
C GLU A 332 -9.09 22.40 20.48
N MET A 333 -9.78 22.56 21.60
CA MET A 333 -10.92 21.72 21.92
C MET A 333 -12.16 22.11 21.11
N THR A 334 -12.72 21.16 20.37
CA THR A 334 -13.99 21.32 19.66
C THR A 334 -15.14 20.79 20.51
N ALA A 335 -16.09 21.66 20.85
CA ALA A 335 -17.32 21.26 21.54
C ALA A 335 -18.42 20.90 20.52
N LEU A 336 -18.95 19.68 20.60
CA LEU A 336 -20.08 19.25 19.76
C LEU A 336 -21.18 18.57 20.58
N LYS A 337 -22.39 18.53 20.03
CA LYS A 337 -23.50 17.76 20.59
C LYS A 337 -23.76 16.53 19.73
N LEU A 338 -23.60 15.34 20.30
CA LEU A 338 -23.84 14.06 19.62
C LEU A 338 -24.88 13.28 20.43
N SER A 339 -25.96 12.85 19.78
CA SER A 339 -27.03 12.06 20.42
C SER A 339 -27.60 12.64 21.74
N GLY A 340 -27.55 13.96 21.91
CA GLY A 340 -28.04 14.64 23.11
C GLY A 340 -26.95 15.01 24.12
N GLU A 341 -25.78 14.38 24.05
CA GLU A 341 -24.65 14.61 24.96
C GLU A 341 -23.68 15.65 24.39
N LYS A 342 -23.11 16.48 25.27
CA LYS A 342 -22.08 17.47 24.91
C LYS A 342 -20.72 16.81 25.07
N LEU A 343 -19.98 16.70 23.97
CA LEU A 343 -18.62 16.17 23.93
C LEU A 343 -17.64 17.31 23.67
N SER A 344 -16.46 17.22 24.27
CA SER A 344 -15.34 18.12 24.02
C SER A 344 -14.16 17.26 23.56
N LEU A 345 -13.77 17.38 22.31
CA LEU A 345 -12.71 16.57 21.69
C LEU A 345 -11.53 17.45 21.26
N PRO A 346 -10.29 16.99 21.44
CA PRO A 346 -9.09 17.67 20.94
C PRO A 346 -8.96 17.63 19.41
#